data_AF-A0A954K5Q8-F1
#
_entry.id   AF-A0A954K5Q8-F1
#
_cell.length_a   1.000
_cell.length_b   1.000
_cell.length_c   1.000
_cell.angle_alpha   90.00
_cell.angle_beta   90.00
_cell.angle_gamma   90.00
#
_symmetry.space_group_name_H-M   'P 1'
#
loop_
_entity.id
_entity.type
_entity.pdbx_description
1 polymer ?
#
loop_
_entity_poly.entity_id
_entity_poly.type
_entity_poly.pdbx_seq_one_letter_code
_entity_poly.pdbx_strand_id
1 'polypeptide(L)'
;MARKKGTYTKQTADPDLLQHIQLLGLETVKEYRQWCVQNGFQNHIRKRRLRRRQECFHYREMLAESRLKQKKRERSSIVEKLSVVCSENVNHDSLTDPLLKRIERVYRVNKHCLDRSDVIRNAFLQLVSHIHCRQAKFFIHSSANHDWDYSQEQRYLKALVFIASEARSWIRPIKAWRPVGSNARRQFSSLLRHLFVEYQMPLFFDSVWLNNWAPVCYNWREWYLDVGRGQNICHCRLPIPYTKKMAHHFMRAPQDLTFLQALRWGQILGMGGDARLARSILASRIGVGFPRDEFWSTAIQWLIHHPGLDRTQIGLFVDYFIIQRYGVSPDEFDEDSMPVNSYSLKGRTFSSLLRDVTEWHREKKNKNRAPDYEWE
;
A
#
# COMPACT_ATOMS: atom_id res chain seq x y z
N MET A 1 89.44 10.08 12.69
CA MET A 1 88.54 9.23 13.49
C MET A 1 87.12 9.76 13.44
N ALA A 2 86.17 8.88 13.11
CA ALA A 2 84.72 8.89 13.41
C ALA A 2 83.86 10.15 13.15
N ARG A 3 83.22 10.19 11.96
CA ARG A 3 81.91 10.85 11.76
C ARG A 3 80.84 10.07 12.54
N LYS A 4 80.32 10.64 13.63
CA LYS A 4 79.12 10.12 14.32
C LYS A 4 77.86 10.48 13.52
N LYS A 5 77.11 9.43 13.18
CA LYS A 5 75.76 9.45 12.63
C LYS A 5 74.81 10.22 13.56
N GLY A 6 74.06 11.15 12.98
CA GLY A 6 72.85 11.71 13.57
C GLY A 6 71.72 11.62 12.53
N THR A 7 71.24 10.40 12.28
CA THR A 7 70.01 10.16 11.52
C THR A 7 68.82 10.61 12.36
N TYR A 8 68.23 11.75 12.00
CA TYR A 8 66.89 12.13 12.44
C TYR A 8 66.06 12.56 11.22
N THR A 9 65.75 11.61 10.34
CA THR A 9 64.69 11.77 9.34
C THR A 9 63.34 11.56 10.03
N LYS A 10 62.71 12.63 10.48
CA LYS A 10 61.24 12.71 10.52
C LYS A 10 60.78 12.59 9.07
N GLN A 11 60.49 11.37 8.62
CA GLN A 11 59.70 11.16 7.40
C GLN A 11 58.27 11.60 7.71
N THR A 12 57.98 12.89 7.55
CA THR A 12 56.62 13.33 7.29
C THR A 12 56.15 12.59 6.05
N ALA A 13 55.17 11.71 6.23
CA ALA A 13 54.59 10.97 5.12
C ALA A 13 54.11 11.96 4.05
N ASP A 14 54.45 11.67 2.79
CA ASP A 14 54.00 12.39 1.60
C ASP A 14 52.48 12.66 1.68
N PRO A 15 51.99 13.91 1.51
CA PRO A 15 50.56 14.23 1.57
C PRO A 15 49.70 13.34 0.67
N ASP A 16 50.19 13.00 -0.51
CA ASP A 16 49.53 12.10 -1.47
C ASP A 16 49.41 10.67 -0.94
N LEU A 17 50.38 10.23 -0.13
CA LEU A 17 50.33 8.93 0.54
C LEU A 17 49.30 8.95 1.67
N LEU A 18 49.28 10.00 2.49
CA LEU A 18 48.32 10.13 3.59
C LEU A 18 46.88 10.13 3.07
N GLN A 19 46.61 10.84 1.97
CA GLN A 19 45.30 10.83 1.31
C GLN A 19 44.93 9.42 0.82
N HIS A 20 45.88 8.67 0.23
CA HIS A 20 45.65 7.29 -0.20
C HIS A 20 45.35 6.36 0.97
N ILE A 21 46.07 6.49 2.09
CA ILE A 21 45.85 5.72 3.31
C ILE A 21 44.44 5.98 3.86
N GLN A 22 44.00 7.24 3.88
CA GLN A 22 42.63 7.61 4.26
C GLN A 22 41.56 7.04 3.31
N LEU A 23 41.83 7.00 1.99
CA LEU A 23 40.91 6.38 1.01
C LEU A 23 40.72 4.87 1.23
N LEU A 24 41.69 4.20 1.87
CA LEU A 24 41.60 2.80 2.29
C LEU A 24 41.04 2.64 3.71
N GLY A 25 40.58 3.73 4.35
CA GLY A 25 40.02 3.72 5.70
C GLY A 25 41.03 3.33 6.78
N LEU A 26 42.32 3.61 6.57
CA LEU A 26 43.41 3.37 7.50
C LEU A 26 43.90 4.71 8.07
N GLU A 27 44.49 4.69 9.26
CA GLU A 27 44.93 5.90 9.96
C GLU A 27 46.44 6.05 9.94
N THR A 28 47.18 4.94 9.90
CA THR A 28 48.64 4.96 10.00
C THR A 28 49.36 4.30 8.82
N VAL A 29 50.58 4.76 8.53
CA VAL A 29 51.47 4.13 7.53
C VAL A 29 51.80 2.68 7.93
N LYS A 30 51.82 2.39 9.24
CA LYS A 30 52.04 1.04 9.78
C LYS A 30 50.89 0.10 9.40
N GLU A 31 49.64 0.53 9.61
CA GLU A 31 48.44 -0.20 9.17
C GLU A 31 48.43 -0.39 7.67
N TYR A 32 48.77 0.64 6.89
CA TYR A 32 48.85 0.52 5.43
C TYR A 32 49.83 -0.56 4.96
N ARG A 33 51.03 -0.62 5.56
CA ARG A 33 52.01 -1.66 5.24
C ARG A 33 51.48 -3.06 5.58
N GLN A 34 50.83 -3.21 6.74
CA GLN A 34 50.23 -4.48 7.15
C GLN A 34 49.09 -4.89 6.22
N TRP A 35 48.20 -3.97 5.89
CA TRP A 35 47.10 -4.17 4.96
C TRP A 35 47.59 -4.59 3.57
N CYS A 36 48.67 -3.99 3.07
CA CYS A 36 49.28 -4.38 1.80
C CYS A 36 49.73 -5.84 1.84
N VAL A 37 50.47 -6.25 2.88
CA VAL A 37 50.96 -7.63 3.02
C VAL A 37 49.79 -8.62 3.11
N GLN A 38 48.77 -8.31 3.92
CA GLN A 38 47.59 -9.16 4.10
C GLN A 38 46.79 -9.38 2.80
N ASN A 39 46.83 -8.40 1.88
CA ASN A 39 46.07 -8.42 0.64
C ASN A 39 46.93 -8.69 -0.61
N GLY A 40 48.17 -9.18 -0.43
CA GLY A 40 49.05 -9.56 -1.54
C GLY A 40 49.67 -8.38 -2.31
N PHE A 41 49.63 -7.17 -1.77
CA PHE A 41 50.28 -5.99 -2.32
C PHE A 41 51.69 -5.79 -1.73
N GLN A 42 52.56 -5.14 -2.50
CA GLN A 42 53.91 -4.80 -2.03
C GLN A 42 53.85 -3.81 -0.86
N ASN A 43 54.74 -3.95 0.13
CA ASN A 43 54.70 -3.19 1.38
C ASN A 43 55.51 -1.86 1.38
N HIS A 44 56.12 -1.49 0.25
CA HIS A 44 56.87 -0.24 0.14
C HIS A 44 55.94 0.97 -0.07
N ILE A 45 56.36 2.13 0.44
CA ILE A 45 55.56 3.35 0.47
C ILE A 45 55.39 4.01 -0.93
N ARG A 46 56.43 3.94 -1.76
CA ARG A 46 56.47 4.61 -3.07
C ARG A 46 55.94 3.70 -4.16
N LYS A 47 54.66 3.82 -4.50
CA LYS A 47 54.00 3.03 -5.54
C LYS A 47 53.59 3.90 -6.73
N ARG A 48 53.65 3.34 -7.93
CA ARG A 48 53.09 3.99 -9.14
C ARG A 48 51.58 4.18 -8.98
N ARG A 49 51.03 5.25 -9.55
CA ARG A 49 49.59 5.59 -9.50
C ARG A 49 48.66 4.43 -9.87
N LEU A 50 49.04 3.62 -10.87
CA LEU A 50 48.27 2.44 -11.30
C LEU A 50 48.09 1.41 -10.16
N ARG A 51 49.13 1.15 -9.37
CA ARG A 51 49.06 0.20 -8.24
C ARG A 51 48.19 0.74 -7.11
N ARG A 52 48.29 2.04 -6.79
CA ARG A 52 47.38 2.68 -5.83
C ARG A 52 45.90 2.56 -6.26
N ARG A 53 45.61 2.67 -7.57
CA ARG A 53 44.25 2.43 -8.09
C ARG A 53 43.80 0.97 -7.89
N GLN A 54 44.67 -0.01 -8.13
CA GLN A 54 44.37 -1.43 -7.87
C GLN A 54 44.07 -1.69 -6.39
N GLU A 55 44.82 -1.07 -5.48
CA GLU A 55 44.56 -1.15 -4.04
C GLU A 55 43.21 -0.56 -3.66
N CYS A 56 42.86 0.63 -4.19
CA CYS A 56 41.54 1.21 -3.96
C CYS A 56 40.41 0.34 -4.53
N PHE A 57 40.63 -0.31 -5.68
CA PHE A 57 39.65 -1.23 -6.26
C PHE A 57 39.45 -2.45 -5.36
N HIS A 58 40.54 -3.10 -4.95
CA HIS A 58 40.51 -4.25 -4.05
C HIS A 58 39.84 -3.92 -2.71
N TYR A 59 40.17 -2.76 -2.13
CA TYR A 59 39.53 -2.30 -0.90
C TYR A 59 38.01 -2.10 -1.07
N ARG A 60 37.58 -1.50 -2.19
CA ARG A 60 36.16 -1.35 -2.50
C ARG A 60 35.46 -2.71 -2.67
N GLU A 61 36.12 -3.66 -3.31
CA GLU A 61 35.64 -5.03 -3.48
C GLU A 61 35.50 -5.75 -2.13
N MET A 62 36.52 -5.71 -1.28
CA MET A 62 36.47 -6.24 0.08
C MET A 62 35.35 -5.62 0.94
N LEU A 63 35.17 -4.30 0.86
CA LEU A 63 34.08 -3.61 1.55
C LEU A 63 32.71 -4.08 1.03
N ALA A 64 32.57 -4.24 -0.29
CA ALA A 64 31.35 -4.74 -0.90
C ALA A 64 31.05 -6.18 -0.44
N GLU A 65 32.04 -7.07 -0.45
CA GLU A 65 31.90 -8.44 0.04
C GLU A 65 31.55 -8.50 1.53
N SER A 66 32.21 -7.71 2.36
CA SER A 66 31.97 -7.67 3.80
C SER A 66 30.54 -7.19 4.10
N ARG A 67 30.07 -6.17 3.38
CA ARG A 67 28.67 -5.70 3.46
C ARG A 67 27.68 -6.77 2.99
N LEU A 68 27.99 -7.53 1.93
CA LEU A 68 27.15 -8.65 1.48
C LEU A 68 27.08 -9.77 2.53
N LYS A 69 28.21 -10.13 3.13
CA LYS A 69 28.30 -11.13 4.21
C LYS A 69 27.51 -10.67 5.44
N GLN A 70 27.65 -9.41 5.87
CA GLN A 70 26.89 -8.85 6.98
C GLN A 70 25.38 -8.90 6.71
N LYS A 71 24.91 -8.43 5.55
CA LYS A 71 23.49 -8.49 5.18
C LYS A 71 22.95 -9.92 5.12
N LYS A 72 23.76 -10.87 4.66
CA LYS A 72 23.38 -12.31 4.67
C LYS A 72 23.20 -12.82 6.10
N ARG A 73 24.11 -12.48 7.02
CA ARG A 73 24.02 -12.83 8.45
C ARG A 73 22.80 -12.20 9.12
N GLU A 74 22.57 -10.91 8.92
CA GLU A 74 21.38 -10.21 9.45
C GLU A 74 20.09 -10.87 8.96
N ARG A 75 20.03 -11.23 7.67
CA ARG A 75 18.90 -11.94 7.09
C ARG A 75 18.70 -13.33 7.72
N SER A 76 19.76 -14.13 7.83
CA SER A 76 19.66 -15.46 8.47
C SER A 76 19.19 -15.33 9.91
N SER A 77 19.74 -14.38 10.68
CA SER A 77 19.35 -14.14 12.07
C SER A 77 17.88 -13.73 12.21
N ILE A 78 17.36 -12.84 11.35
CA ILE A 78 15.94 -12.49 11.41
C ILE A 78 15.04 -13.66 10.95
N VAL A 79 15.45 -14.43 9.94
CA VAL A 79 14.69 -15.62 9.50
C VAL A 79 14.62 -16.66 10.62
N GLU A 80 15.72 -16.91 11.32
CA GLU A 80 15.75 -17.81 12.48
C GLU A 80 14.79 -17.33 13.57
N LYS A 81 14.89 -16.05 13.96
CA LYS A 81 13.96 -15.43 14.93
C LYS A 81 12.50 -15.53 14.48
N LEU A 82 12.21 -15.27 13.21
CA LEU A 82 10.86 -15.35 12.66
C LEU A 82 10.35 -16.80 12.60
N SER A 83 11.21 -17.77 12.29
CA SER A 83 10.85 -19.18 12.28
C SER A 83 10.46 -19.68 13.67
N VAL A 84 11.17 -19.21 14.71
CA VAL A 84 10.78 -19.44 16.10
C VAL A 84 9.44 -18.79 16.40
N VAL A 85 9.26 -17.51 16.06
CA VAL A 85 8.00 -16.77 16.26
C VAL A 85 6.80 -17.43 15.57
N CYS A 86 7.01 -18.10 14.44
CA CYS A 86 5.97 -18.77 13.67
C CYS A 86 5.82 -20.26 14.03
N SER A 87 6.51 -20.75 15.07
CA SER A 87 6.41 -22.13 15.56
C SER A 87 5.34 -22.27 16.65
N GLU A 88 4.93 -23.51 16.97
CA GLU A 88 3.84 -23.76 17.92
C GLU A 88 4.20 -23.50 19.40
N ASN A 89 5.49 -23.44 19.73
CA ASN A 89 5.99 -23.43 21.11
C ASN A 89 6.63 -22.08 21.51
N VAL A 90 6.08 -20.95 21.07
CA VAL A 90 6.63 -19.63 21.41
C VAL A 90 6.32 -19.29 22.86
N ASN A 91 7.36 -19.14 23.68
CA ASN A 91 7.25 -18.49 24.98
C ASN A 91 7.10 -16.98 24.76
N HIS A 92 5.87 -16.46 24.83
CA HIS A 92 5.53 -15.06 24.56
C HIS A 92 6.26 -14.05 25.44
N ASP A 93 6.64 -14.44 26.67
CA ASP A 93 7.34 -13.58 27.62
C ASP A 93 8.82 -13.40 27.28
N SER A 94 9.38 -14.30 26.45
CA SER A 94 10.78 -14.25 26.04
C SER A 94 11.07 -13.27 24.88
N LEU A 95 10.04 -12.82 24.16
CA LEU A 95 10.23 -11.88 23.06
C LEU A 95 10.42 -10.48 23.62
N THR A 96 11.59 -9.86 23.44
CA THR A 96 11.82 -8.47 23.88
C THR A 96 11.57 -7.45 22.76
N ASP A 97 11.70 -7.87 21.49
CA ASP A 97 11.57 -7.01 20.32
C ASP A 97 10.08 -6.68 20.02
N PRO A 98 9.67 -5.39 20.03
CA PRO A 98 8.30 -4.97 19.75
C PRO A 98 7.81 -5.33 18.35
N LEU A 99 8.69 -5.37 17.34
CA LEU A 99 8.31 -5.77 15.99
C LEU A 99 8.01 -7.27 15.92
N LEU A 100 8.86 -8.10 16.56
CA LEU A 100 8.62 -9.55 16.62
C LEU A 100 7.34 -9.90 17.38
N LYS A 101 7.03 -9.21 18.48
CA LYS A 101 5.73 -9.37 19.18
C LYS A 101 4.53 -9.07 18.28
N ARG A 102 4.64 -8.03 17.44
CA ARG A 102 3.57 -7.65 16.50
C ARG A 102 3.41 -8.68 15.38
N ILE A 103 4.52 -9.16 14.83
CA ILE A 103 4.52 -10.20 13.80
C ILE A 103 3.94 -11.50 14.36
N GLU A 104 4.35 -11.91 15.56
CA GLU A 104 3.81 -13.07 16.28
C GLU A 104 2.29 -12.98 16.40
N ARG A 105 1.79 -11.84 16.91
CA ARG A 105 0.35 -11.64 17.09
C ARG A 105 -0.42 -11.76 15.77
N VAL A 106 0.09 -11.16 14.70
CA VAL A 106 -0.52 -11.23 13.36
C VAL A 106 -0.47 -12.67 12.83
N TYR A 107 0.66 -13.36 13.00
CA TYR A 107 0.81 -14.76 12.60
C TYR A 107 -0.20 -15.65 13.33
N ARG A 108 -0.27 -15.57 14.65
CA ARG A 108 -1.16 -16.38 15.50
C ARG A 108 -2.63 -16.21 15.10
N VAL A 109 -3.10 -14.98 14.92
CA VAL A 109 -4.48 -14.69 14.50
C VAL A 109 -4.78 -15.27 13.11
N ASN A 110 -3.79 -15.31 12.22
CA ASN A 110 -3.94 -15.77 10.84
C ASN A 110 -3.31 -17.15 10.58
N LYS A 111 -3.06 -17.93 11.64
CA LYS A 111 -2.38 -19.24 11.54
C LYS A 111 -3.10 -20.17 10.57
N HIS A 112 -4.43 -20.23 10.67
CA HIS A 112 -5.28 -21.01 9.77
C HIS A 112 -5.09 -20.69 8.27
N CYS A 113 -4.68 -19.47 7.94
CA CYS A 113 -4.42 -19.03 6.58
C CYS A 113 -2.97 -19.30 6.17
N LEU A 114 -2.01 -18.96 7.05
CA LEU A 114 -0.58 -19.06 6.77
C LEU A 114 -0.06 -20.50 6.77
N ASP A 115 -0.58 -21.35 7.66
CA ASP A 115 -0.22 -22.77 7.78
C ASP A 115 -1.05 -23.68 6.85
N ARG A 116 -1.87 -23.12 5.96
CA ARG A 116 -2.57 -23.90 4.94
C ARG A 116 -1.61 -24.65 4.02
N SER A 117 -0.40 -24.11 3.80
CA SER A 117 0.64 -24.75 2.99
C SER A 117 2.01 -24.20 3.38
N ASP A 118 3.03 -25.06 3.34
CA ASP A 118 4.44 -24.66 3.51
C ASP A 118 4.85 -23.56 2.53
N VAL A 119 4.27 -23.51 1.33
CA VAL A 119 4.53 -22.45 0.35
C VAL A 119 4.11 -21.08 0.90
N ILE A 120 2.93 -21.00 1.52
CA ILE A 120 2.38 -19.76 2.07
C ILE A 120 3.18 -19.34 3.30
N ARG A 121 3.42 -20.26 4.25
CA ARG A 121 4.24 -19.99 5.43
C ARG A 121 5.63 -19.49 5.05
N ASN A 122 6.30 -20.19 4.13
CA ASN A 122 7.63 -19.79 3.67
C ASN A 122 7.61 -18.46 2.92
N ALA A 123 6.57 -18.18 2.12
CA ALA A 123 6.41 -16.90 1.46
C ALA A 123 6.26 -15.76 2.48
N PHE A 124 5.45 -15.94 3.52
CA PHE A 124 5.29 -14.96 4.60
C PHE A 124 6.62 -14.67 5.30
N LEU A 125 7.34 -15.73 5.73
CA LEU A 125 8.65 -15.60 6.37
C LEU A 125 9.66 -14.87 5.48
N GLN A 126 9.74 -15.24 4.19
CA GLN A 126 10.62 -14.60 3.23
C GLN A 126 10.27 -13.13 3.01
N LEU A 127 8.97 -12.82 2.95
CA LEU A 127 8.47 -11.49 2.71
C LEU A 127 8.79 -10.57 3.88
N VAL A 128 8.41 -10.94 5.10
CA VAL A 128 8.69 -10.16 6.31
C VAL A 128 10.21 -10.00 6.52
N SER A 129 10.99 -11.08 6.39
CA SER A 129 12.45 -11.01 6.48
C SER A 129 13.05 -10.05 5.46
N HIS A 130 12.64 -10.15 4.19
CA HIS A 130 13.21 -9.31 3.13
C HIS A 130 12.85 -7.83 3.33
N ILE A 131 11.60 -7.55 3.69
CA ILE A 131 11.14 -6.19 3.98
C ILE A 131 11.92 -5.58 5.16
N HIS A 132 12.14 -6.35 6.23
CA HIS A 132 12.95 -5.94 7.37
C HIS A 132 14.40 -5.65 6.98
N CYS A 133 15.05 -6.57 6.27
CA CYS A 133 16.43 -6.39 5.79
C CYS A 133 16.60 -5.23 4.81
N ARG A 134 15.53 -4.84 4.11
CA ARG A 134 15.51 -3.68 3.20
C ARG A 134 15.12 -2.38 3.89
N GLN A 135 14.85 -2.41 5.20
CA GLN A 135 14.41 -1.25 5.98
C GLN A 135 13.23 -0.53 5.33
N ALA A 136 12.26 -1.31 4.84
CA ALA A 136 11.08 -0.72 4.23
C ALA A 136 10.28 0.09 5.26
N LYS A 137 9.72 1.20 4.81
CA LYS A 137 9.09 2.23 5.65
C LYS A 137 7.72 1.85 6.21
N PHE A 138 7.22 0.65 5.93
CA PHE A 138 5.96 0.17 6.51
C PHE A 138 6.14 -0.77 7.72
N PHE A 139 7.38 -0.89 8.23
CA PHE A 139 7.71 -1.47 9.54
C PHE A 139 8.27 -0.44 10.54
N ILE A 140 8.01 0.85 10.33
CA ILE A 140 8.65 1.89 11.17
C ILE A 140 8.32 1.67 12.64
N HIS A 141 9.30 1.98 13.49
CA HIS A 141 9.11 2.03 14.93
C HIS A 141 8.56 3.40 15.26
N SER A 142 7.26 3.51 15.51
CA SER A 142 6.74 4.68 16.22
C SER A 142 7.26 4.65 17.66
N SER A 143 8.40 5.31 17.89
CA SER A 143 8.84 5.72 19.21
C SER A 143 8.28 7.11 19.51
N ALA A 144 6.96 7.27 19.51
CA ALA A 144 6.27 8.41 20.12
C ALA A 144 4.76 8.19 20.10
N ASN A 145 4.19 8.02 21.30
CA ASN A 145 2.78 8.13 21.71
C ASN A 145 1.82 8.83 20.73
N HIS A 146 1.43 8.19 19.63
CA HIS A 146 0.26 8.55 18.84
C HIS A 146 -0.45 7.26 18.41
N ASP A 147 -1.58 6.95 19.04
CA ASP A 147 -2.44 5.79 18.76
C ASP A 147 -2.84 5.65 17.28
N TRP A 148 -2.76 6.74 16.52
CA TRP A 148 -3.12 6.78 15.10
C TRP A 148 -2.13 6.00 14.21
N ASP A 149 -0.82 6.00 14.52
CA ASP A 149 0.23 5.34 13.72
C ASP A 149 0.18 3.81 13.91
N TYR A 150 -0.24 3.37 15.10
CA TYR A 150 -0.46 1.97 15.44
C TYR A 150 -1.47 1.28 14.51
N SER A 151 -2.47 2.02 14.01
CA SER A 151 -3.50 1.48 13.12
C SER A 151 -2.99 1.19 11.70
N GLN A 152 -2.09 2.01 11.16
CA GLN A 152 -1.64 1.92 9.76
C GLN A 152 -0.55 0.86 9.58
N GLU A 153 0.39 0.77 10.51
CA GLU A 153 1.41 -0.31 10.50
C GLU A 153 0.76 -1.70 10.64
N GLN A 154 -0.24 -1.81 11.52
CA GLN A 154 -1.01 -3.04 11.64
C GLN A 154 -1.73 -3.40 10.35
N ARG A 155 -2.20 -2.41 9.57
CA ARG A 155 -2.81 -2.67 8.27
C ARG A 155 -1.80 -3.22 7.26
N TYR A 156 -0.58 -2.71 7.22
CA TYR A 156 0.45 -3.26 6.34
C TYR A 156 0.83 -4.68 6.74
N LEU A 157 1.08 -4.94 8.03
CA LEU A 157 1.39 -6.30 8.51
C LEU A 157 0.27 -7.30 8.20
N LYS A 158 -1.00 -6.91 8.43
CA LYS A 158 -2.16 -7.72 8.04
C LYS A 158 -2.19 -7.93 6.52
N ALA A 159 -1.87 -6.92 5.72
CA ALA A 159 -1.79 -7.06 4.26
C ALA A 159 -0.71 -8.08 3.83
N LEU A 160 0.43 -8.14 4.53
CA LEU A 160 1.49 -9.12 4.22
C LEU A 160 1.01 -10.57 4.37
N VAL A 161 0.06 -10.83 5.26
CA VAL A 161 -0.60 -12.15 5.36
C VAL A 161 -1.29 -12.49 4.06
N PHE A 162 -2.18 -11.62 3.57
CA PHE A 162 -2.92 -11.86 2.33
C PHE A 162 -2.00 -11.94 1.11
N ILE A 163 -0.95 -11.11 1.06
CA ILE A 163 0.05 -11.17 -0.02
C ILE A 163 0.78 -12.51 -0.04
N ALA A 164 1.09 -13.07 1.14
CA ALA A 164 1.71 -14.38 1.26
C ALA A 164 0.74 -15.52 0.92
N SER A 165 -0.55 -15.39 1.26
CA SER A 165 -1.59 -16.35 0.85
C SER A 165 -1.68 -16.47 -0.66
N GLU A 166 -1.41 -15.37 -1.37
CA GLU A 166 -1.34 -15.32 -2.84
C GLU A 166 0.06 -15.58 -3.41
N ALA A 167 0.95 -16.27 -2.67
CA ALA A 167 2.32 -16.55 -3.09
C ALA A 167 2.44 -17.26 -4.45
N ARG A 168 1.48 -18.12 -4.79
CA ARG A 168 1.44 -18.81 -6.09
C ARG A 168 1.19 -17.86 -7.25
N SER A 169 0.61 -16.69 -6.97
CA SER A 169 0.32 -15.66 -7.96
C SER A 169 1.48 -14.68 -8.16
N TRP A 170 2.60 -14.84 -7.45
CA TRP A 170 3.76 -13.95 -7.56
C TRP A 170 4.45 -14.12 -8.92
N ILE A 171 4.44 -13.05 -9.73
CA ILE A 171 5.09 -13.02 -11.05
C ILE A 171 6.58 -12.69 -10.99
N ARG A 172 7.06 -12.12 -9.86
CA ARG A 172 8.48 -11.82 -9.64
C ARG A 172 8.88 -12.19 -8.21
N PRO A 173 10.09 -12.72 -7.99
CA PRO A 173 10.52 -13.13 -6.66
C PRO A 173 10.72 -11.92 -5.75
N ILE A 174 10.30 -12.05 -4.48
CA ILE A 174 10.48 -10.99 -3.47
C ILE A 174 11.94 -10.55 -3.31
N LYS A 175 12.90 -11.47 -3.49
CA LYS A 175 14.33 -11.19 -3.39
C LYS A 175 14.83 -10.12 -4.38
N ALA A 176 14.16 -9.98 -5.52
CA ALA A 176 14.50 -8.99 -6.54
C ALA A 176 13.88 -7.61 -6.26
N TRP A 177 12.87 -7.53 -5.39
CA TRP A 177 12.23 -6.27 -5.05
C TRP A 177 13.15 -5.37 -4.22
N ARG A 178 13.08 -4.06 -4.47
CA ARG A 178 13.72 -3.00 -3.69
C ARG A 178 12.67 -1.95 -3.34
N PRO A 179 12.70 -1.36 -2.14
CA PRO A 179 11.76 -0.31 -1.75
C PRO A 179 11.96 0.91 -2.65
N VAL A 180 10.89 1.34 -3.32
CA VAL A 180 10.85 2.55 -4.14
C VAL A 180 9.93 3.57 -3.50
N GLY A 181 10.43 4.81 -3.37
CA GLY A 181 9.66 5.94 -2.85
C GLY A 181 9.98 6.32 -1.41
N SER A 182 9.52 7.53 -1.05
CA SER A 182 9.86 8.19 0.20
C SER A 182 8.99 7.82 1.39
N ASN A 183 7.85 7.15 1.19
CA ASN A 183 6.90 6.81 2.26
C ASN A 183 6.37 5.37 2.16
N ALA A 184 5.78 4.89 3.25
CA ALA A 184 5.22 3.54 3.39
C ALA A 184 4.26 3.18 2.24
N ARG A 185 3.31 4.06 1.92
CA ARG A 185 2.29 3.84 0.88
C ARG A 185 2.92 3.59 -0.50
N ARG A 186 3.91 4.40 -0.90
CA ARG A 186 4.62 4.24 -2.18
C ARG A 186 5.43 2.94 -2.23
N GLN A 187 6.11 2.60 -1.13
CA GLN A 187 6.87 1.35 -1.07
C GLN A 187 5.93 0.12 -1.10
N PHE A 188 4.80 0.17 -0.40
CA PHE A 188 3.80 -0.88 -0.42
C PHE A 188 3.18 -1.06 -1.82
N SER A 189 2.80 0.03 -2.48
CA SER A 189 2.35 0.00 -3.88
C SER A 189 3.41 -0.62 -4.79
N SER A 190 4.69 -0.22 -4.67
CA SER A 190 5.79 -0.82 -5.43
C SER A 190 5.95 -2.32 -5.17
N LEU A 191 5.74 -2.79 -3.93
CA LEU A 191 5.78 -4.21 -3.58
C LEU A 191 4.66 -4.98 -4.31
N LEU A 192 3.42 -4.52 -4.21
CA LEU A 192 2.28 -5.14 -4.89
C LEU A 192 2.50 -5.22 -6.39
N ARG A 193 2.96 -4.11 -6.99
CA ARG A 193 3.26 -4.02 -8.42
C ARG A 193 4.32 -5.03 -8.85
N HIS A 194 5.39 -5.13 -8.05
CA HIS A 194 6.47 -6.08 -8.30
C HIS A 194 5.95 -7.52 -8.28
N LEU A 195 5.18 -7.87 -7.24
CA LEU A 195 4.72 -9.24 -7.01
C LEU A 195 3.59 -9.66 -7.95
N PHE A 196 2.67 -8.78 -8.33
CA PHE A 196 1.41 -9.20 -8.96
C PHE A 196 1.09 -8.54 -10.30
N VAL A 197 1.78 -7.47 -10.68
CA VAL A 197 1.36 -6.61 -11.79
C VAL A 197 2.34 -6.68 -12.96
N GLU A 198 1.82 -7.16 -14.09
CA GLU A 198 2.50 -7.20 -15.39
C GLU A 198 2.11 -6.00 -16.25
N TYR A 199 0.83 -5.63 -16.24
CA TYR A 199 0.26 -4.54 -17.05
C TYR A 199 -0.05 -3.29 -16.24
N GLN A 200 -0.42 -2.19 -16.90
CA GLN A 200 -0.73 -0.94 -16.20
C GLN A 200 -1.90 -1.12 -15.22
N MET A 201 -1.68 -0.74 -13.96
CA MET A 201 -2.68 -0.78 -12.89
C MET A 201 -2.94 0.63 -12.34
N PRO A 202 -4.17 1.02 -11.97
CA PRO A 202 -4.42 2.30 -11.31
C PRO A 202 -4.02 2.25 -9.83
N LEU A 203 -3.52 3.38 -9.29
CA LEU A 203 -2.96 3.43 -7.93
C LEU A 203 -4.01 3.25 -6.82
N PHE A 204 -5.26 3.64 -7.04
CA PHE A 204 -6.32 3.43 -6.05
C PHE A 204 -6.56 1.93 -5.78
N PHE A 205 -6.31 1.07 -6.78
CA PHE A 205 -6.65 -0.35 -6.71
C PHE A 205 -5.74 -1.09 -5.73
N ASP A 206 -4.55 -0.57 -5.44
CA ASP A 206 -3.65 -1.11 -4.41
C ASP A 206 -4.30 -1.13 -3.01
N SER A 207 -5.32 -0.29 -2.77
CA SER A 207 -6.04 -0.21 -1.48
C SER A 207 -6.78 -1.50 -1.09
N VAL A 208 -7.13 -2.38 -2.05
CA VAL A 208 -7.86 -3.62 -1.76
C VAL A 208 -7.09 -4.59 -0.86
N TRP A 209 -5.76 -4.47 -0.85
CA TRP A 209 -4.90 -5.26 0.05
C TRP A 209 -4.89 -4.74 1.49
N LEU A 210 -5.32 -3.50 1.70
CA LEU A 210 -5.42 -2.85 3.02
C LEU A 210 -6.84 -2.90 3.62
N ASN A 211 -7.79 -3.52 2.91
CA ASN A 211 -9.19 -3.65 3.29
C ASN A 211 -9.51 -5.11 3.65
N ASN A 212 -9.86 -5.35 4.91
CA ASN A 212 -10.12 -6.70 5.45
C ASN A 212 -11.30 -6.74 6.43
N TRP A 213 -12.27 -5.85 6.24
CA TRP A 213 -13.40 -5.67 7.13
C TRP A 213 -14.58 -6.60 6.81
N ALA A 214 -14.63 -7.14 5.58
CA ALA A 214 -15.71 -8.02 5.12
C ALA A 214 -15.18 -9.15 4.22
N PRO A 215 -15.84 -10.33 4.19
CA PRO A 215 -15.47 -11.45 3.31
C PRO A 215 -15.38 -11.07 1.83
N VAL A 216 -16.22 -10.14 1.35
CA VAL A 216 -16.22 -9.66 -0.05
C VAL A 216 -14.88 -9.03 -0.49
N CYS A 217 -14.07 -8.55 0.46
CA CYS A 217 -12.74 -8.01 0.17
C CYS A 217 -11.80 -9.06 -0.46
N TYR A 218 -12.06 -10.35 -0.27
CA TYR A 218 -11.33 -11.42 -0.94
C TYR A 218 -11.50 -11.33 -2.47
N ASN A 219 -12.73 -11.17 -2.96
CA ASN A 219 -13.02 -11.04 -4.39
C ASN A 219 -12.29 -9.84 -4.99
N TRP A 220 -12.17 -8.73 -4.26
CA TRP A 220 -11.46 -7.54 -4.75
C TRP A 220 -9.97 -7.79 -4.99
N ARG A 221 -9.35 -8.66 -4.18
CA ARG A 221 -7.96 -9.09 -4.39
C ARG A 221 -7.85 -10.04 -5.58
N GLU A 222 -8.77 -10.97 -5.76
CA GLU A 222 -8.81 -11.80 -6.98
C GLU A 222 -8.89 -10.92 -8.23
N TRP A 223 -9.77 -9.92 -8.24
CA TRP A 223 -9.87 -8.98 -9.37
C TRP A 223 -8.60 -8.16 -9.56
N TYR A 224 -7.91 -7.79 -8.47
CA TYR A 224 -6.60 -7.13 -8.56
C TYR A 224 -5.58 -8.03 -9.27
N LEU A 225 -5.55 -9.32 -8.96
CA LEU A 225 -4.66 -10.29 -9.61
C LEU A 225 -5.00 -10.46 -11.09
N ASP A 226 -6.28 -10.61 -11.42
CA ASP A 226 -6.76 -10.76 -12.79
C ASP A 226 -6.40 -9.55 -13.65
N VAL A 227 -6.73 -8.33 -13.17
CA VAL A 227 -6.42 -7.09 -13.89
C VAL A 227 -4.92 -6.84 -13.95
N GLY A 228 -4.17 -7.19 -12.90
CA GLY A 228 -2.70 -7.13 -12.88
C GLY A 228 -2.06 -8.00 -13.98
N ARG A 229 -2.73 -9.07 -14.40
CA ARG A 229 -2.36 -9.97 -15.51
C ARG A 229 -2.98 -9.59 -16.86
N GLY A 230 -3.64 -8.45 -16.94
CA GLY A 230 -4.21 -7.92 -18.18
C GLY A 230 -5.63 -8.38 -18.49
N GLN A 231 -6.31 -9.07 -17.57
CA GLN A 231 -7.74 -9.34 -17.73
C GLN A 231 -8.54 -8.04 -17.61
N ASN A 232 -9.66 -8.00 -18.33
CA ASN A 232 -10.56 -6.86 -18.23
C ASN A 232 -11.42 -6.98 -16.97
N ILE A 233 -11.44 -5.93 -16.13
CA ILE A 233 -12.25 -5.86 -14.92
C ILE A 233 -13.74 -6.13 -15.19
N CYS A 234 -14.24 -5.89 -16.41
CA CYS A 234 -15.63 -6.19 -16.76
C CYS A 234 -15.98 -7.68 -16.77
N HIS A 235 -14.98 -8.57 -16.86
CA HIS A 235 -15.18 -10.02 -16.77
C HIS A 235 -15.14 -10.54 -15.32
N CYS A 236 -14.76 -9.69 -14.37
CA CYS A 236 -14.82 -10.03 -12.96
C CYS A 236 -16.27 -10.02 -12.46
N ARG A 237 -16.54 -10.76 -11.38
CA ARG A 237 -17.88 -10.87 -10.78
C ARG A 237 -18.25 -9.63 -9.96
N LEU A 238 -18.36 -8.49 -10.64
CA LEU A 238 -18.61 -7.17 -10.06
C LEU A 238 -20.03 -7.07 -9.45
N PRO A 239 -20.25 -6.10 -8.53
CA PRO A 239 -21.56 -5.89 -7.91
C PRO A 239 -22.64 -5.40 -8.89
N ILE A 240 -22.23 -4.98 -10.09
CA ILE A 240 -23.11 -4.52 -11.16
C ILE A 240 -22.64 -5.06 -12.52
N PRO A 241 -23.55 -5.22 -13.51
CA PRO A 241 -23.15 -5.45 -14.89
C PRO A 241 -22.21 -4.33 -15.36
N TYR A 242 -21.06 -4.72 -15.89
CA TYR A 242 -20.01 -3.76 -16.24
C TYR A 242 -19.63 -3.93 -17.71
N THR A 243 -19.64 -2.83 -18.46
CA THR A 243 -19.27 -2.85 -19.88
C THR A 243 -17.77 -2.61 -20.06
N LYS A 244 -17.23 -2.95 -21.23
CA LYS A 244 -15.83 -2.60 -21.59
C LYS A 244 -15.58 -1.09 -21.54
N LYS A 245 -16.58 -0.27 -21.89
CA LYS A 245 -16.49 1.20 -21.79
C LYS A 245 -16.39 1.66 -20.34
N MET A 246 -17.15 1.05 -19.43
CA MET A 246 -17.05 1.35 -17.99
C MET A 246 -15.68 0.94 -17.43
N ALA A 247 -15.17 -0.23 -17.82
CA ALA A 247 -13.84 -0.70 -17.48
C ALA A 247 -12.72 0.26 -17.91
N HIS A 248 -12.82 0.82 -19.11
CA HIS A 248 -11.88 1.85 -19.58
C HIS A 248 -11.85 3.06 -18.65
N HIS A 249 -13.02 3.55 -18.22
CA HIS A 249 -13.10 4.68 -17.29
C HIS A 249 -12.64 4.32 -15.87
N PHE A 250 -12.90 3.10 -15.40
CA PHE A 250 -12.39 2.57 -14.14
C PHE A 250 -10.86 2.59 -14.10
N MET A 251 -10.20 2.09 -15.15
CA MET A 251 -8.73 2.07 -15.24
C MET A 251 -8.10 3.48 -15.27
N ARG A 252 -8.90 4.49 -15.59
CA ARG A 252 -8.52 5.91 -15.64
C ARG A 252 -9.07 6.72 -14.47
N ALA A 253 -9.68 6.08 -13.47
CA ALA A 253 -10.30 6.80 -12.37
C ALA A 253 -9.25 7.54 -11.52
N PRO A 254 -9.60 8.70 -10.93
CA PRO A 254 -8.70 9.47 -10.08
C PRO A 254 -8.13 8.65 -8.92
N GLN A 255 -6.86 8.91 -8.56
CA GLN A 255 -6.11 8.10 -7.58
C GLN A 255 -6.58 8.28 -6.13
N ASP A 256 -7.34 9.35 -5.87
CA ASP A 256 -7.92 9.67 -4.57
C ASP A 256 -9.22 8.89 -4.28
N LEU A 257 -9.81 8.23 -5.30
CA LEU A 257 -11.00 7.43 -5.11
C LEU A 257 -10.70 6.12 -4.38
N THR A 258 -11.69 5.60 -3.66
CA THR A 258 -11.67 4.20 -3.20
C THR A 258 -11.97 3.24 -4.34
N PHE A 259 -11.73 1.95 -4.13
CA PHE A 259 -12.06 0.91 -5.12
C PHE A 259 -13.54 0.96 -5.57
N LEU A 260 -14.47 1.04 -4.62
CA LEU A 260 -15.91 1.09 -4.92
C LEU A 260 -16.32 2.40 -5.61
N GLN A 261 -15.75 3.53 -5.19
CA GLN A 261 -15.94 4.81 -5.88
C GLN A 261 -15.41 4.77 -7.31
N ALA A 262 -14.30 4.07 -7.57
CA ALA A 262 -13.78 3.91 -8.93
C ALA A 262 -14.70 3.03 -9.80
N LEU A 263 -15.34 2.00 -9.24
CA LEU A 263 -16.37 1.23 -9.96
C LEU A 263 -17.55 2.13 -10.35
N ARG A 264 -18.05 2.93 -9.41
CA ARG A 264 -19.14 3.90 -9.63
C ARG A 264 -18.74 4.99 -10.62
N TRP A 265 -17.49 5.45 -10.57
CA TRP A 265 -16.91 6.37 -11.55
C TRP A 265 -16.98 5.79 -12.96
N GLY A 266 -16.49 4.56 -13.15
CA GLY A 266 -16.53 3.92 -14.46
C GLY A 266 -17.95 3.67 -14.97
N GLN A 267 -18.90 3.35 -14.07
CA GLN A 267 -20.31 3.24 -14.41
C GLN A 267 -20.88 4.57 -14.95
N ILE A 268 -20.73 5.67 -14.20
CA ILE A 268 -21.30 6.98 -14.55
C ILE A 268 -20.73 7.47 -15.89
N LEU A 269 -19.40 7.44 -16.06
CA LEU A 269 -18.78 7.89 -17.31
C LEU A 269 -19.09 6.93 -18.47
N GLY A 270 -19.14 5.62 -18.20
CA GLY A 270 -19.51 4.61 -19.20
C GLY A 270 -20.92 4.82 -19.74
N MET A 271 -21.86 5.22 -18.87
CA MET A 271 -23.25 5.55 -19.22
C MET A 271 -23.41 6.90 -19.93
N GLY A 272 -22.35 7.69 -20.08
CA GLY A 272 -22.38 9.00 -20.77
C GLY A 272 -22.38 10.21 -19.84
N GLY A 273 -22.23 10.03 -18.52
CA GLY A 273 -22.00 11.12 -17.58
C GLY A 273 -20.59 11.71 -17.69
N ASP A 274 -20.39 12.87 -17.06
CA ASP A 274 -19.10 13.53 -16.99
C ASP A 274 -18.43 13.42 -15.60
N ALA A 275 -17.16 13.82 -15.54
CA ALA A 275 -16.35 13.76 -14.32
C ALA A 275 -16.93 14.59 -13.15
N ARG A 276 -17.62 15.71 -13.44
CA ARG A 276 -18.17 16.60 -12.42
C ARG A 276 -19.44 16.01 -11.82
N LEU A 277 -20.34 15.48 -12.66
CA LEU A 277 -21.50 14.71 -12.21
C LEU A 277 -21.05 13.51 -11.38
N ALA A 278 -20.02 12.79 -11.84
CA ALA A 278 -19.46 11.67 -11.10
C ALA A 278 -18.98 12.09 -9.72
N ARG A 279 -18.20 13.17 -9.60
CA ARG A 279 -17.76 13.70 -8.29
C ARG A 279 -18.93 14.05 -7.36
N SER A 280 -19.98 14.69 -7.87
CA SER A 280 -21.17 15.02 -7.08
C SER A 280 -21.92 13.78 -6.60
N ILE A 281 -22.07 12.75 -7.44
CA ILE A 281 -22.71 11.48 -7.04
C ILE A 281 -21.83 10.74 -6.03
N LEU A 282 -20.51 10.68 -6.24
CA LEU A 282 -19.56 10.02 -5.33
C LEU A 282 -19.50 10.66 -3.94
N ALA A 283 -19.88 11.94 -3.82
CA ALA A 283 -19.99 12.65 -2.55
C ALA A 283 -21.34 12.42 -1.84
N SER A 284 -22.29 11.74 -2.47
CA SER A 284 -23.58 11.37 -1.87
C SER A 284 -23.55 9.96 -1.26
N ARG A 285 -24.66 9.56 -0.63
CA ARG A 285 -24.79 8.26 0.06
C ARG A 285 -24.60 7.03 -0.83
N ILE A 286 -24.75 7.16 -2.14
CA ILE A 286 -24.59 6.05 -3.10
C ILE A 286 -23.19 5.97 -3.74
N GLY A 287 -22.25 6.78 -3.25
CA GLY A 287 -20.90 6.85 -3.83
C GLY A 287 -20.07 5.58 -3.66
N VAL A 288 -20.35 4.78 -2.63
CA VAL A 288 -19.56 3.58 -2.27
C VAL A 288 -20.38 2.29 -2.22
N GLY A 289 -21.71 2.33 -2.11
CA GLY A 289 -22.55 1.13 -2.07
C GLY A 289 -23.11 0.75 -3.44
N PHE A 290 -23.40 -0.53 -3.67
CA PHE A 290 -24.14 -1.04 -4.83
C PHE A 290 -25.42 -1.85 -4.47
N PRO A 291 -26.15 -1.52 -3.37
CA PRO A 291 -27.33 -2.30 -3.00
C PRO A 291 -28.41 -2.16 -4.07
N ARG A 292 -28.83 -3.29 -4.65
CA ARG A 292 -29.94 -3.37 -5.62
C ARG A 292 -29.81 -2.30 -6.71
N ASP A 293 -28.64 -2.26 -7.34
CA ASP A 293 -28.22 -1.17 -8.21
C ASP A 293 -29.09 -0.96 -9.47
N GLU A 294 -30.03 -1.85 -9.79
CA GLU A 294 -30.95 -1.67 -10.91
C GLU A 294 -31.73 -0.33 -10.83
N PHE A 295 -32.20 0.01 -9.61
CA PHE A 295 -32.85 1.30 -9.37
C PHE A 295 -31.84 2.46 -9.50
N TRP A 296 -30.68 2.33 -8.86
CA TRP A 296 -29.66 3.39 -8.87
C TRP A 296 -29.05 3.62 -10.24
N SER A 297 -28.90 2.58 -11.06
CA SER A 297 -28.56 2.67 -12.48
C SER A 297 -29.59 3.51 -13.23
N THR A 298 -30.88 3.30 -12.98
CA THR A 298 -31.95 4.13 -13.59
C THR A 298 -31.88 5.58 -13.08
N ALA A 299 -31.60 5.80 -11.80
CA ALA A 299 -31.44 7.14 -11.22
C ALA A 299 -30.22 7.88 -11.77
N ILE A 300 -29.08 7.21 -11.88
CA ILE A 300 -27.85 7.74 -12.50
C ILE A 300 -28.12 8.09 -13.95
N GLN A 301 -28.78 7.21 -14.70
CA GLN A 301 -29.16 7.48 -16.08
C GLN A 301 -30.09 8.69 -16.18
N TRP A 302 -31.06 8.82 -15.28
CA TRP A 302 -31.92 9.99 -15.22
C TRP A 302 -31.11 11.27 -14.97
N LEU A 303 -30.17 11.27 -14.00
CA LEU A 303 -29.31 12.44 -13.72
C LEU A 303 -28.43 12.80 -14.93
N ILE A 304 -27.91 11.82 -15.67
CA ILE A 304 -27.13 12.04 -16.89
C ILE A 304 -27.95 12.76 -17.97
N HIS A 305 -29.22 12.41 -18.13
CA HIS A 305 -30.11 13.05 -19.12
C HIS A 305 -30.61 14.45 -18.71
N HIS A 306 -30.30 14.89 -17.49
CA HIS A 306 -30.71 16.21 -16.98
C HIS A 306 -29.50 17.07 -16.56
N PRO A 307 -28.60 17.43 -17.51
CA PRO A 307 -27.38 18.17 -17.20
C PRO A 307 -27.63 19.60 -16.68
N GLY A 308 -28.84 20.14 -16.86
CA GLY A 308 -29.25 21.43 -16.32
C GLY A 308 -29.53 21.42 -14.81
N LEU A 309 -29.52 20.25 -14.16
CA LEU A 309 -29.65 20.15 -12.71
C LEU A 309 -28.43 20.77 -12.03
N ASP A 310 -28.68 21.62 -11.01
CA ASP A 310 -27.60 22.09 -10.16
C ASP A 310 -26.95 20.91 -9.42
N ARG A 311 -25.65 20.74 -9.66
CA ARG A 311 -24.86 19.64 -9.11
C ARG A 311 -24.75 19.67 -7.60
N THR A 312 -24.92 20.84 -6.97
CA THR A 312 -24.95 20.94 -5.51
C THR A 312 -26.18 20.24 -4.91
N GLN A 313 -27.25 20.10 -5.70
CA GLN A 313 -28.50 19.49 -5.28
C GLN A 313 -28.52 17.96 -5.42
N ILE A 314 -27.52 17.35 -6.07
CA ILE A 314 -27.49 15.90 -6.31
C ILE A 314 -27.64 15.11 -5.00
N GLY A 315 -27.01 15.55 -3.91
CA GLY A 315 -27.18 14.94 -2.60
C GLY A 315 -28.65 14.92 -2.13
N LEU A 316 -29.37 16.02 -2.32
CA LEU A 316 -30.79 16.13 -1.96
C LEU A 316 -31.68 15.19 -2.78
N PHE A 317 -31.40 15.03 -4.08
CA PHE A 317 -32.12 14.07 -4.91
C PHE A 317 -31.87 12.64 -4.46
N VAL A 318 -30.63 12.29 -4.14
CA VAL A 318 -30.27 10.96 -3.62
C VAL A 318 -30.98 10.69 -2.29
N ASP A 319 -30.97 11.65 -1.36
CA ASP A 319 -31.66 11.53 -0.08
C ASP A 319 -33.17 11.37 -0.25
N TYR A 320 -33.76 12.13 -1.17
CA TYR A 320 -35.18 11.98 -1.51
C TYR A 320 -35.47 10.59 -2.09
N PHE A 321 -34.64 10.08 -2.99
CA PHE A 321 -34.81 8.74 -3.56
C PHE A 321 -34.69 7.64 -2.50
N ILE A 322 -33.78 7.81 -1.53
CA ILE A 322 -33.66 6.87 -0.41
C ILE A 322 -35.00 6.78 0.34
N ILE A 323 -35.55 7.92 0.75
CA ILE A 323 -36.82 7.95 1.49
C ILE A 323 -37.95 7.38 0.65
N GLN A 324 -38.06 7.79 -0.61
CA GLN A 324 -39.14 7.34 -1.48
C GLN A 324 -39.07 5.85 -1.78
N ARG A 325 -37.87 5.28 -1.95
CA ARG A 325 -37.70 3.88 -2.37
C ARG A 325 -37.63 2.91 -1.19
N TYR A 326 -37.00 3.33 -0.09
CA TYR A 326 -36.66 2.46 1.04
C TYR A 326 -37.40 2.83 2.33
N GLY A 327 -38.05 4.00 2.41
CA GLY A 327 -38.84 4.39 3.58
C GLY A 327 -38.02 4.65 4.85
N VAL A 328 -36.69 4.74 4.73
CA VAL A 328 -35.77 5.01 5.84
C VAL A 328 -35.19 6.42 5.74
N SER A 329 -34.68 6.94 6.86
CA SER A 329 -33.91 8.18 6.83
C SER A 329 -32.62 8.00 6.00
N PRO A 330 -32.15 9.03 5.26
CA PRO A 330 -30.87 8.97 4.55
C PRO A 330 -29.67 8.62 5.45
N ASP A 331 -29.76 8.91 6.75
CA ASP A 331 -28.73 8.59 7.73
C ASP A 331 -28.69 7.10 8.11
N GLU A 332 -29.83 6.42 8.02
CA GLU A 332 -30.03 5.00 8.34
C GLU A 332 -29.86 4.11 7.11
N PHE A 333 -29.76 4.69 5.92
CA PHE A 333 -29.61 3.94 4.68
C PHE A 333 -28.24 3.27 4.57
N ASP A 334 -28.26 1.97 4.33
CA ASP A 334 -27.10 1.10 4.25
C ASP A 334 -27.24 0.03 3.15
N GLU A 335 -26.33 -0.94 3.12
CA GLU A 335 -26.34 -2.02 2.13
C GLU A 335 -27.48 -3.04 2.34
N ASP A 336 -28.00 -3.16 3.57
CA ASP A 336 -29.03 -4.12 3.96
C ASP A 336 -30.45 -3.53 3.84
N SER A 337 -30.56 -2.23 3.55
CA SER A 337 -31.81 -1.52 3.37
C SER A 337 -32.67 -2.10 2.24
N MET A 338 -33.89 -2.50 2.59
CA MET A 338 -34.85 -3.13 1.67
C MET A 338 -35.83 -2.10 1.09
N PRO A 339 -36.14 -2.14 -0.23
CA PRO A 339 -37.14 -1.27 -0.80
C PRO A 339 -38.52 -1.64 -0.25
N VAL A 340 -39.22 -0.66 0.31
CA VAL A 340 -40.56 -0.85 0.90
C VAL A 340 -41.69 -0.69 -0.10
N ASN A 341 -41.39 -0.19 -1.30
CA ASN A 341 -42.38 0.03 -2.35
C ASN A 341 -41.77 -0.15 -3.76
N SER A 342 -42.57 0.08 -4.79
CA SER A 342 -42.21 0.00 -6.21
C SER A 342 -41.80 1.34 -6.84
N TYR A 343 -41.34 2.33 -6.05
CA TYR A 343 -40.98 3.66 -6.55
C TYR A 343 -40.02 3.57 -7.76
N SER A 344 -40.36 4.31 -8.83
CA SER A 344 -39.66 4.31 -10.11
C SER A 344 -39.56 5.72 -10.67
N LEU A 345 -38.44 6.00 -11.35
CA LEU A 345 -38.20 7.26 -12.05
C LEU A 345 -38.74 7.24 -13.50
N LYS A 346 -39.26 6.10 -13.95
CA LYS A 346 -39.82 5.99 -15.31
C LYS A 346 -41.02 6.93 -15.46
N GLY A 347 -40.97 7.82 -16.44
CA GLY A 347 -42.02 8.81 -16.70
C GLY A 347 -41.96 10.08 -15.84
N ARG A 348 -41.00 10.21 -14.92
CA ARG A 348 -40.80 11.44 -14.13
C ARG A 348 -40.05 12.49 -14.96
N THR A 349 -40.67 13.66 -15.13
CA THR A 349 -40.04 14.82 -15.77
C THR A 349 -39.15 15.55 -14.77
N PHE A 350 -38.19 16.34 -15.29
CA PHE A 350 -37.34 17.20 -14.47
C PHE A 350 -38.16 18.10 -13.52
N SER A 351 -39.15 18.81 -14.05
CA SER A 351 -39.94 19.78 -13.28
C SER A 351 -40.77 19.12 -12.18
N SER A 352 -41.35 17.95 -12.44
CA SER A 352 -42.14 17.26 -11.41
C SER A 352 -41.25 16.73 -10.29
N LEU A 353 -40.10 16.15 -10.63
CA LEU A 353 -39.19 15.63 -9.63
C LEU A 353 -38.53 16.75 -8.81
N LEU A 354 -38.13 17.84 -9.45
CA LEU A 354 -37.58 19.00 -8.75
C LEU A 354 -38.60 19.58 -7.78
N ARG A 355 -39.87 19.73 -8.20
CA ARG A 355 -40.96 20.19 -7.31
C ARG A 355 -41.07 19.27 -6.09
N ASP A 356 -41.22 17.96 -6.31
CA ASP A 356 -41.40 16.99 -5.24
C ASP A 356 -40.21 16.98 -4.25
N VAL A 357 -38.98 17.07 -4.75
CA VAL A 357 -37.76 17.17 -3.93
C VAL A 357 -37.73 18.48 -3.12
N THR A 358 -38.09 19.61 -3.75
CA THR A 358 -38.10 20.92 -3.07
C THR A 358 -39.17 21.01 -1.99
N GLU A 359 -40.37 20.47 -2.23
CA GLU A 359 -41.46 20.39 -1.27
C GLU A 359 -41.05 19.54 -0.06
N TRP A 360 -40.54 18.34 -0.31
CA TRP A 360 -40.01 17.46 0.73
C TRP A 360 -38.90 18.12 1.56
N HIS A 361 -37.94 18.78 0.90
CA HIS A 361 -36.83 19.43 1.60
C HIS A 361 -37.30 20.63 2.45
N ARG A 362 -38.33 21.36 1.99
CA ARG A 362 -38.97 22.44 2.76
C ARG A 362 -39.68 21.88 4.00
N GLU A 363 -40.43 20.79 3.85
CA GLU A 363 -41.10 20.13 4.98
C GLU A 363 -40.11 19.64 6.03
N LYS A 364 -39.00 19.01 5.61
CA LYS A 364 -37.93 18.56 6.53
C LYS A 364 -37.31 19.72 7.29
N LYS A 365 -37.04 20.85 6.62
CA LYS A 365 -36.55 22.08 7.28
C LYS A 365 -37.54 22.66 8.28
N ASN A 366 -38.83 22.60 7.99
CA ASN A 366 -39.87 23.09 8.90
C ASN A 366 -40.01 22.19 10.13
N LYS A 367 -39.98 20.87 9.97
CA LYS A 367 -39.98 19.92 11.10
C LYS A 367 -38.78 20.11 12.01
N ASN A 368 -37.58 20.26 11.45
CA ASN A 368 -36.36 20.51 12.25
C ASN A 368 -36.34 21.88 12.97
N ARG A 369 -37.26 22.81 12.61
CA ARG A 369 -37.38 24.12 13.26
C ARG A 369 -38.48 24.17 14.32
N ALA A 370 -39.41 23.22 14.32
CA ALA A 370 -40.41 23.11 15.37
C ALA A 370 -39.73 22.50 16.62
N PRO A 371 -39.82 23.13 17.82
CA PRO A 371 -39.36 22.50 19.05
C PRO A 371 -40.16 21.23 19.31
N ASP A 372 -39.50 20.13 19.69
CA ASP A 372 -40.17 18.97 20.27
C ASP A 372 -40.83 19.42 21.58
N TYR A 373 -42.11 19.83 21.48
CA TYR A 373 -42.96 19.99 22.66
C TYR A 373 -43.47 18.61 23.04
N GLU A 374 -42.74 17.94 23.94
CA GLU A 374 -43.32 16.91 24.78
C GLU A 374 -44.34 17.59 25.71
N TRP A 375 -45.62 17.29 25.51
CA TRP A 375 -46.64 17.62 26.49
C TRP A 375 -46.62 16.51 27.54
N GLU A 376 -46.23 16.85 28.76
CA GLU A 376 -46.33 16.00 29.97
C GLU A 376 -47.78 15.60 30.28
#